data_AF-A0A427QV11-F1
#
_entry.id   AF-A0A427QV11-F1
#
_cell.length_a   1.000
_cell.length_b   1.000
_cell.length_c   1.000
_cell.angle_alpha   90.00
_cell.angle_beta   90.00
_cell.angle_gamma   90.00
#
_symmetry.space_group_name_H-M   'P 1'
#
loop_
_entity.id
_entity.type
_entity.pdbx_description
1 polymer ?
#
loop_
_entity_poly.entity_id
_entity_poly.type
_entity_poly.pdbx_seq_one_letter_code
_entity_poly.pdbx_strand_id
1 'polypeptide(L)'
;MFKKLTQLFQGSKETPEQIYLQENQLSFDSERGPVIKDVVINEKWSEHLEYFSNRKLQNFDNLPKLFQITPQINEKIDLEIATQRYVERLGNTQEKLLELKAIIQILNQYYVMFLRDK
;
A
#
# COMPACT_ATOMS: atom_id res chain seq x y z
N MET A 1 7.58 0.09 -27.97
CA MET A 1 6.39 -0.23 -28.80
C MET A 1 5.23 -0.69 -27.91
N PHE A 2 4.58 0.24 -27.19
CA PHE A 2 3.42 -0.03 -26.33
C PHE A 2 2.09 0.27 -27.05
N LYS A 3 1.90 -0.31 -28.24
CA LYS A 3 0.66 -0.18 -29.02
C LYS A 3 0.13 -1.57 -29.35
N LYS A 4 -0.53 -2.24 -28.39
CA LYS A 4 -1.38 -3.43 -28.68
C LYS A 4 -2.19 -4.01 -27.49
N LEU A 5 -2.66 -3.18 -26.55
CA LEU A 5 -3.63 -3.66 -25.54
C LEU A 5 -4.96 -2.90 -25.54
N THR A 6 -5.10 -1.84 -26.33
CA THR A 6 -6.29 -0.95 -26.32
C THR A 6 -7.43 -1.36 -27.26
N GLN A 7 -7.41 -2.55 -27.88
CA GLN A 7 -8.40 -2.94 -28.89
C GLN A 7 -9.36 -4.08 -28.51
N LEU A 8 -9.35 -4.57 -27.27
CA LEU A 8 -10.22 -5.69 -26.86
C LEU A 8 -11.37 -5.32 -25.89
N PHE A 9 -11.51 -4.07 -25.45
CA PHE A 9 -12.59 -3.65 -24.55
C PHE A 9 -13.76 -2.97 -25.28
N GLN A 10 -14.30 -3.62 -26.31
CA GLN A 10 -15.63 -3.30 -26.83
C GLN A 10 -16.67 -4.14 -26.07
N GLY A 11 -17.27 -3.60 -25.00
CA GLY A 11 -18.52 -4.18 -24.46
C GLY A 11 -18.90 -3.88 -23.01
N SER A 12 -17.96 -3.56 -22.12
CA SER A 12 -18.28 -3.22 -20.72
C SER A 12 -17.41 -2.06 -20.27
N LYS A 13 -18.04 -0.97 -19.79
CA LYS A 13 -17.29 0.11 -19.15
C LYS A 13 -16.62 -0.48 -17.91
N GLU A 14 -15.30 -0.38 -17.81
CA GLU A 14 -14.57 -0.79 -16.62
C GLU A 14 -15.15 -0.07 -15.40
N THR A 15 -15.33 -0.82 -14.31
CA THR A 15 -15.84 -0.24 -13.07
C THR A 15 -14.78 0.69 -12.45
N PRO A 16 -15.17 1.70 -11.65
CA PRO A 16 -14.21 2.55 -10.96
C PRO A 16 -13.19 1.77 -10.12
N GLU A 17 -13.61 0.62 -9.55
CA GLU A 17 -12.72 -0.27 -8.80
C GLU A 17 -11.66 -0.92 -9.70
N GLN A 18 -12.07 -1.44 -10.87
CA GLN A 18 -11.14 -2.03 -11.85
C GLN A 18 -10.13 -1.01 -12.37
N ILE A 19 -10.56 0.21 -12.66
CA ILE A 19 -9.67 1.30 -13.09
C ILE A 19 -8.65 1.59 -11.99
N TYR A 20 -9.09 1.73 -10.74
CA TYR A 20 -8.19 2.00 -9.62
C TYR A 20 -7.14 0.89 -9.43
N LEU A 21 -7.57 -0.37 -9.51
CA LEU A 21 -6.67 -1.53 -9.41
C LEU A 21 -5.63 -1.52 -10.54
N GLN A 22 -6.03 -1.23 -11.78
CA GLN A 22 -5.12 -1.16 -12.92
C GLN A 22 -4.13 0.01 -12.83
N GLU A 23 -4.61 1.21 -12.51
CA GLU A 23 -3.77 2.42 -12.43
C GLU A 23 -2.67 2.28 -11.37
N ASN A 24 -3.00 1.65 -10.23
CA ASN A 24 -2.06 1.41 -9.14
C ASN A 24 -1.30 0.09 -9.28
N GLN A 25 -1.61 -0.72 -10.30
CA GLN A 25 -1.12 -2.10 -10.44
C GLN A 25 -1.32 -2.90 -9.14
N LEU A 26 -2.46 -2.65 -8.49
CA LEU A 26 -2.86 -3.27 -7.24
C LEU A 26 -3.65 -4.54 -7.55
N SER A 27 -3.25 -5.64 -6.93
CA SER A 27 -4.00 -6.90 -6.90
C SER A 27 -3.88 -7.52 -5.51
N PHE A 28 -4.69 -8.54 -5.24
CA PHE A 28 -4.68 -9.25 -3.97
C PHE A 28 -4.46 -10.73 -4.23
N ASP A 29 -3.36 -11.24 -3.71
CA ASP A 29 -3.05 -12.66 -3.69
C ASP A 29 -3.67 -13.28 -2.43
N SER A 30 -4.38 -14.40 -2.58
CA SER A 30 -5.11 -15.03 -1.48
C SER A 30 -4.21 -15.58 -0.38
N GLU A 31 -2.95 -15.89 -0.67
CA GLU A 31 -1.99 -16.44 0.30
C GLU A 31 -0.99 -15.39 0.77
N ARG A 32 -0.61 -14.47 -0.13
CA ARG A 32 0.49 -13.52 0.08
C ARG A 32 0.04 -12.09 0.39
N GLY A 33 -1.24 -11.80 0.21
CA GLY A 33 -1.85 -10.50 0.52
C GLY A 33 -1.71 -9.48 -0.63
N PRO A 34 -1.67 -8.17 -0.31
CA PRO A 34 -1.65 -7.13 -1.35
C PRO A 34 -0.38 -7.18 -2.21
N VAL A 35 -0.54 -7.00 -3.51
CA VAL A 35 0.54 -6.92 -4.50
C VAL A 35 0.42 -5.60 -5.25
N ILE A 36 1.49 -4.80 -5.27
CA ILE A 36 1.53 -3.51 -6.00
C ILE A 36 2.73 -3.53 -6.94
N LYS A 37 2.51 -3.31 -8.24
CA LYS A 37 3.58 -3.31 -9.27
C LYS A 37 4.45 -4.58 -9.22
N ASP A 38 3.79 -5.74 -9.17
CA ASP A 38 4.39 -7.07 -9.05
C ASP A 38 5.20 -7.32 -7.75
N VAL A 39 5.10 -6.44 -6.76
CA VAL A 39 5.75 -6.60 -5.45
C VAL A 39 4.73 -7.05 -4.41
N VAL A 40 4.99 -8.20 -3.78
CA VAL A 40 4.22 -8.68 -2.62
C VAL A 40 4.52 -7.78 -1.42
N ILE A 41 3.51 -7.04 -0.96
CA ILE A 41 3.70 -5.97 0.02
C ILE A 41 4.01 -6.52 1.41
N ASN A 42 3.40 -7.63 1.79
CA ASN A 42 3.69 -8.29 3.07
C ASN A 42 5.15 -8.76 3.14
N GLU A 43 5.67 -9.36 2.08
CA GLU A 43 7.07 -9.82 2.04
C GLU A 43 8.08 -8.66 2.14
N LYS A 44 7.79 -7.53 1.50
CA LYS A 44 8.71 -6.38 1.46
C LYS A 44 8.60 -5.45 2.68
N TRP A 45 7.41 -5.26 3.23
CA TRP A 45 7.14 -4.13 4.15
C TRP A 45 6.60 -4.52 5.53
N SER A 46 6.29 -5.80 5.79
CA SER A 46 5.69 -6.22 7.07
C SER A 46 6.51 -5.80 8.30
N GLU A 47 7.85 -5.91 8.26
CA GLU A 47 8.68 -5.52 9.40
C GLU A 47 8.61 -4.00 9.68
N HIS A 48 8.50 -3.18 8.63
CA HIS A 48 8.36 -1.74 8.76
C HIS A 48 6.98 -1.40 9.33
N LEU A 49 5.93 -2.06 8.82
CA LEU A 49 4.57 -1.90 9.33
C LEU A 49 4.49 -2.27 10.81
N GLU A 50 5.08 -3.39 11.21
CA GLU A 50 5.09 -3.84 12.60
C GLU A 50 5.79 -2.82 13.50
N TYR A 51 6.94 -2.30 13.07
CA TYR A 51 7.66 -1.28 13.81
C TYR A 51 6.87 0.03 13.95
N PHE A 52 6.39 0.60 12.83
CA PHE A 52 5.69 1.88 12.87
C PHE A 52 4.32 1.77 13.53
N SER A 53 3.63 0.64 13.40
CA SER A 53 2.35 0.41 14.07
C SER A 53 2.45 0.21 15.59
N ASN A 54 3.66 0.08 16.18
CA ASN A 54 3.87 -0.41 17.53
C ASN A 54 3.33 -1.84 17.72
N ARG A 55 3.66 -2.74 16.79
CA ARG A 55 3.25 -4.16 16.76
C ARG A 55 1.73 -4.38 16.71
N LYS A 56 0.97 -3.36 16.33
CA LYS A 56 -0.50 -3.44 16.19
C LYS A 56 -0.92 -4.12 14.88
N LEU A 57 -0.04 -4.14 13.88
CA LEU A 57 -0.21 -4.84 12.61
C LEU A 57 1.08 -5.52 12.21
N GLN A 58 1.00 -6.79 11.83
CA GLN A 58 2.14 -7.57 11.33
C GLN A 58 2.19 -7.61 9.80
N ASN A 59 1.07 -7.34 9.13
CA ASN A 59 0.93 -7.38 7.69
C ASN A 59 -0.19 -6.42 7.22
N PHE A 60 -0.33 -6.30 5.89
CA PHE A 60 -1.22 -5.34 5.24
C PHE A 60 -2.61 -5.91 4.90
N ASP A 61 -2.94 -7.12 5.36
CA ASP A 61 -4.17 -7.82 4.98
C ASP A 61 -5.42 -7.14 5.59
N ASN A 62 -5.27 -6.57 6.79
CA ASN A 62 -6.37 -5.91 7.48
C ASN A 62 -6.44 -4.42 7.10
N LEU A 63 -7.01 -4.15 5.91
CA LEU A 63 -7.19 -2.78 5.40
C LEU A 63 -8.00 -1.85 6.34
N PRO A 64 -9.12 -2.30 6.98
CA PRO A 64 -9.81 -1.47 7.96
C PRO A 64 -8.91 -1.04 9.12
N LYS A 65 -8.10 -1.97 9.64
CA LYS A 65 -7.18 -1.69 10.74
C LYS A 65 -6.03 -0.81 10.29
N LEU A 66 -5.48 -1.04 9.09
CA LEU A 66 -4.44 -0.21 8.48
C LEU A 66 -4.92 1.24 8.39
N PHE A 67 -6.12 1.46 7.86
CA PHE A 67 -6.73 2.79 7.78
C PHE A 67 -6.86 3.44 9.16
N GLN A 68 -7.37 2.70 10.15
CA GLN A 68 -7.53 3.19 11.52
C GLN A 68 -6.23 3.71 12.13
N ILE A 69 -5.11 2.99 11.92
CA ILE A 69 -3.83 3.29 12.58
C ILE A 69 -2.85 4.10 11.72
N THR A 70 -3.21 4.39 10.47
CA THR A 70 -2.36 5.13 9.53
C THR A 70 -1.90 6.49 10.07
N PRO A 71 -2.74 7.31 10.75
CA PRO A 71 -2.25 8.58 11.32
C PRO A 71 -1.06 8.40 12.27
N GLN A 72 -1.10 7.38 13.13
CA GLN A 72 -0.01 7.05 14.06
C GLN A 72 1.25 6.56 13.33
N ILE A 73 1.08 5.79 12.25
CA ILE A 73 2.20 5.32 11.41
C ILE A 73 2.86 6.52 10.73
N ASN A 74 2.07 7.38 10.08
CA ASN A 74 2.56 8.55 9.36
C ASN A 74 3.32 9.51 10.28
N GLU A 75 2.79 9.80 11.46
CA GLU A 75 3.46 10.66 12.44
C GLU A 75 4.87 10.16 12.77
N LYS A 76 5.03 8.86 13.01
CA LYS A 76 6.33 8.27 13.32
C LYS A 76 7.28 8.29 12.12
N ILE A 77 6.77 8.01 10.92
CA ILE A 77 7.57 8.12 9.70
C ILE A 77 8.06 9.57 9.52
N ASP A 78 7.18 10.54 9.72
CA ASP A 78 7.49 11.96 9.58
C ASP A 78 8.52 12.42 10.63
N LEU A 79 8.44 11.90 11.86
CA LEU A 79 9.45 12.13 12.89
C LEU A 79 10.82 11.55 12.50
N GLU A 80 10.90 10.34 11.95
CA GLU A 80 12.17 9.76 11.48
C GLU A 80 12.76 10.57 10.32
N ILE A 81 11.94 11.00 9.36
CA ILE A 81 12.37 11.86 8.25
C ILE A 81 12.88 13.21 8.77
N ALA A 82 12.10 13.88 9.63
CA ALA A 82 12.43 15.22 10.13
C ALA A 82 13.70 15.23 10.99
N THR A 83 13.93 14.16 11.77
CA THR A 83 15.12 14.04 12.63
C THR A 83 16.33 13.48 11.89
N GLN A 84 16.13 12.91 10.69
CA GLN A 84 17.14 12.16 9.92
C GLN A 84 17.79 11.01 10.74
N ARG A 85 17.08 10.52 11.76
CA ARG A 85 17.52 9.40 12.61
C ARG A 85 16.79 8.14 12.17
N TYR A 86 17.31 7.53 11.13
CA TYR A 86 16.73 6.33 10.54
C TYR A 86 17.08 5.07 11.33
N VAL A 87 16.12 4.16 11.41
CA VAL A 87 16.33 2.85 12.01
C VAL A 87 17.18 1.98 11.08
N GLU A 88 18.45 1.78 11.45
CA GLU A 88 19.42 1.04 10.64
C GLU A 88 19.00 -0.40 10.36
N ARG A 89 18.43 -1.12 11.34
CA ARG A 89 18.01 -2.52 11.15
C ARG A 89 16.93 -2.70 10.07
N LEU A 90 16.12 -1.67 9.82
CA LEU A 90 15.09 -1.67 8.77
C LEU A 90 15.66 -1.17 7.43
N GLY A 91 16.91 -0.71 7.43
CA GLY A 91 17.54 -0.04 6.30
C GLY A 91 16.72 1.18 5.87
N ASN A 92 16.19 1.95 6.83
CA ASN A 92 15.34 3.11 6.54
C ASN A 92 16.18 4.20 5.85
N THR A 93 15.59 4.79 4.81
CA THR A 93 16.03 6.06 4.20
C THR A 93 14.79 6.91 3.96
N GLN A 94 14.97 8.20 3.67
CA GLN A 94 13.85 9.07 3.33
C GLN A 94 13.04 8.50 2.16
N GLU A 95 13.71 8.01 1.12
CA GLU A 95 13.07 7.46 -0.08
C GLU A 95 12.22 6.23 0.24
N LYS A 96 12.74 5.27 1.03
CA LYS A 96 11.98 4.09 1.45
C LYS A 96 10.78 4.47 2.30
N LEU A 97 10.93 5.43 3.20
CA LEU A 97 9.84 5.87 4.06
C LEU A 97 8.73 6.57 3.26
N LEU A 98 9.10 7.34 2.23
CA LEU A 98 8.13 7.92 1.29
C LEU A 98 7.45 6.83 0.44
N GLU A 99 8.19 5.80 0.02
CA GLU A 99 7.61 4.63 -0.68
C GLU A 99 6.59 3.90 0.21
N LEU A 100 6.91 3.67 1.48
CA LEU A 100 5.99 3.06 2.45
C LEU A 100 4.71 3.89 2.63
N LYS A 101 4.83 5.22 2.76
CA LYS A 101 3.66 6.11 2.83
C LYS A 101 2.79 6.01 1.58
N ALA A 102 3.40 5.95 0.40
CA ALA A 102 2.67 5.80 -0.86
C ALA A 102 1.91 4.46 -0.93
N ILE A 103 2.53 3.36 -0.49
CA ILE A 103 1.88 2.04 -0.41
C ILE A 103 0.67 2.08 0.53
N ILE A 104 0.85 2.62 1.74
CA ILE A 104 -0.24 2.75 2.72
C ILE A 104 -1.37 3.62 2.15
N GLN A 105 -1.04 4.69 1.44
CA GLN A 105 -2.02 5.56 0.80
C GLN A 105 -2.85 4.82 -0.26
N ILE A 106 -2.23 4.04 -1.14
CA ILE A 106 -2.92 3.22 -2.16
C ILE A 106 -3.91 2.26 -1.48
N LEU A 107 -3.45 1.52 -0.47
CA LEU A 107 -4.27 0.54 0.23
C LEU A 107 -5.43 1.17 1.00
N ASN A 108 -5.20 2.30 1.66
CA ASN A 108 -6.24 3.03 2.38
C ASN A 108 -7.27 3.66 1.45
N GLN A 109 -6.83 4.23 0.34
CA GLN A 109 -7.72 4.80 -0.64
C GLN A 109 -8.60 3.71 -1.28
N TYR A 110 -8.03 2.56 -1.61
CA TYR A 110 -8.80 1.40 -2.05
C TYR A 110 -9.87 1.00 -1.02
N TYR A 111 -9.49 0.88 0.25
CA TYR A 111 -10.43 0.56 1.32
C TYR A 111 -11.57 1.58 1.43
N VAL A 112 -11.25 2.87 1.48
CA VAL A 112 -12.25 3.94 1.63
C VAL A 112 -13.19 4.01 0.43
N MET A 113 -12.66 3.86 -0.79
CA MET A 113 -13.45 4.02 -2.01
C MET A 113 -14.33 2.80 -2.31
N PHE A 114 -13.90 1.59 -1.93
CA PHE A 114 -14.51 0.37 -2.45
C PHE A 114 -14.93 -0.65 -1.38
N LEU A 115 -14.48 -0.55 -0.14
CA LEU A 115 -14.73 -1.58 0.88
C LEU A 115 -15.39 -1.06 2.16
N ARG A 116 -15.14 0.19 2.56
CA ARG A 116 -15.53 0.71 3.89
C ARG A 116 -17.02 0.66 4.19
N ASP A 117 -17.85 0.91 3.18
CA ASP A 117 -19.31 1.02 3.32
C ASP A 117 -20.04 -0.22 2.77
N LYS A 118 -19.30 -1.31 2.51
CA LYS A 118 -19.85 -2.64 2.16
C LYS A 118 -20.00 -3.48 3.43
#